data_AF-A0A7S2QYH7-F1
#
_entry.id   AF-A0A7S2QYH7-F1
#
_cell.length_a   1.000
_cell.length_b   1.000
_cell.length_c   1.000
_cell.angle_alpha   90.00
_cell.angle_beta   90.00
_cell.angle_gamma   90.00
#
_symmetry.space_group_name_H-M   'P 1'
#
loop_
_entity.id
_entity.type
_entity.pdbx_description
1 polymer ?
#
loop_
_entity_poly.entity_id
_entity_poly.type
_entity_poly.pdbx_seq_one_letter_code
_entity_poly.pdbx_strand_id
1 'polypeptide(L)'
;YLRRCEFAIDEATSTARVTLDGKPRDDWSFHMHAFPPIVESSEIRGDTHWITVSRGPIQDIVDANGEFLDTAFSQRQFDANAWRRVLDEPSPPFELITVGDLVPNEHKDAFEAAGGVLY
;
A
#
# COMPACT_ATOMS: atom_id res chain seq x y z
N TYR A 1 19.03 -5.22 18.03
CA TYR A 1 18.73 -6.55 17.44
C TYR A 1 17.52 -6.38 16.54
N LEU A 2 17.63 -6.73 15.25
CA LEU A 2 16.49 -6.76 14.34
C LEU A 2 15.63 -7.98 14.70
N ARG A 3 14.32 -7.79 14.89
CA ARG A 3 13.38 -8.90 15.12
C ARG A 3 13.22 -9.69 13.83
N ARG A 4 13.12 -11.01 13.92
CA ARG A 4 12.80 -11.85 12.76
C ARG A 4 11.33 -11.67 12.41
N CYS A 5 11.06 -11.23 11.19
CA CYS A 5 9.73 -11.00 10.67
C CYS A 5 9.47 -12.00 9.54
N GLU A 6 8.39 -12.78 9.67
CA GLU A 6 8.01 -13.81 8.70
C GLU A 6 6.59 -13.57 8.22
N PHE A 7 6.38 -13.64 6.91
CA PHE A 7 5.08 -13.43 6.29
C PHE A 7 4.58 -14.73 5.66
N ALA A 8 3.35 -15.10 6.01
CA ALA A 8 2.60 -16.16 5.34
C ALA A 8 1.60 -15.50 4.40
N ILE A 9 1.81 -15.63 3.09
CA ILE A 9 0.97 -15.06 2.04
C ILE A 9 -0.15 -16.03 1.67
N ASP A 10 -1.37 -15.52 1.58
CA ASP A 10 -2.52 -16.19 0.99
C ASP A 10 -2.82 -15.56 -0.37
N GLU A 11 -2.44 -16.25 -1.44
CA GLU A 11 -2.62 -15.79 -2.82
C GLU A 11 -4.11 -15.67 -3.21
N ALA A 12 -4.97 -16.55 -2.67
CA ALA A 12 -6.39 -16.58 -3.04
C ALA A 12 -7.14 -15.34 -2.56
N THR A 13 -6.72 -14.80 -1.41
CA THR A 13 -7.30 -13.57 -0.84
C THR A 13 -6.41 -12.35 -1.04
N SER A 14 -5.20 -12.54 -1.59
CA SER A 14 -4.16 -11.51 -1.68
C SER A 14 -3.91 -10.81 -0.33
N THR A 15 -3.86 -11.61 0.74
CA THR A 15 -3.56 -11.13 2.11
C THR A 15 -2.31 -11.80 2.67
N ALA A 16 -1.78 -11.28 3.76
CA ALA A 16 -0.70 -11.94 4.49
C ALA A 16 -0.90 -11.87 6.01
N ARG A 17 -0.30 -12.82 6.72
CA ARG A 17 -0.17 -12.83 8.18
C ARG A 17 1.28 -12.72 8.58
N VAL A 18 1.57 -12.05 9.70
CA VAL A 18 2.94 -11.85 10.18
C VAL A 18 3.21 -12.57 11.49
N THR A 19 4.41 -13.15 11.58
CA THR A 19 4.97 -13.72 12.80
C THR A 19 6.24 -12.94 13.16
N LEU A 20 6.35 -12.52 14.42
CA LEU A 20 7.53 -11.83 14.94
C LEU A 20 8.21 -12.69 15.99
N ASP A 21 9.47 -13.08 15.74
CA ASP A 21 10.26 -13.95 16.61
C ASP A 21 9.50 -15.23 17.02
N GLY A 22 8.76 -15.84 16.08
CA GLY A 22 7.95 -17.04 16.30
C GLY A 22 6.57 -16.80 16.93
N LYS A 23 6.21 -15.55 17.27
CA LYS A 23 4.89 -15.20 17.79
C LYS A 23 3.98 -14.60 16.71
N PRO A 24 2.82 -15.22 16.40
CA PRO A 24 1.84 -14.64 15.50
C PRO A 24 1.33 -13.29 15.99
N ARG A 25 1.05 -12.37 15.07
CA ARG A 25 0.50 -11.04 15.34
C ARG A 25 -0.88 -10.90 14.71
N ASP A 26 -1.92 -11.05 15.52
CA ASP A 26 -3.33 -10.89 15.11
C ASP A 26 -3.82 -9.44 15.20
N ASP A 27 -2.92 -8.53 15.57
CA ASP A 27 -3.08 -7.08 15.64
C ASP A 27 -2.49 -6.35 14.43
N TRP A 28 -2.06 -7.12 13.42
CA TRP A 28 -1.60 -6.66 12.11
C TRP A 28 -2.47 -7.23 10.99
N SER A 29 -2.63 -6.47 9.91
CA SER A 29 -3.33 -6.87 8.68
C SER A 29 -2.54 -6.40 7.46
N PHE A 30 -2.53 -7.20 6.40
CA PHE A 30 -1.81 -6.92 5.16
C PHE A 30 -2.68 -7.30 3.96
N HIS A 31 -2.90 -6.34 3.07
CA HIS A 31 -3.57 -6.52 1.79
C HIS A 31 -2.59 -6.20 0.67
N MET A 32 -2.52 -7.07 -0.34
CA MET A 32 -1.59 -6.94 -1.45
C MET A 32 -2.37 -6.87 -2.75
N HIS A 33 -1.86 -6.12 -3.72
CA HIS A 33 -2.37 -6.16 -5.08
C HIS A 33 -1.27 -5.84 -6.08
N ALA A 34 -1.37 -6.49 -7.24
CA ALA A 34 -0.57 -6.21 -8.41
C ALA A 34 -0.99 -4.86 -9.03
N PHE A 35 -0.01 -4.10 -9.51
CA PHE A 35 -0.19 -2.79 -10.09
C PHE A 35 0.73 -2.58 -11.31
N PRO A 36 0.22 -2.06 -12.46
CA PRO A 36 -1.21 -1.84 -12.72
C PRO A 36 -2.00 -3.16 -12.68
N PRO A 37 -3.34 -3.11 -12.48
CA PRO A 37 -4.16 -4.32 -12.43
C PRO A 37 -3.94 -5.19 -13.67
N ILE A 38 -3.82 -6.50 -13.48
CA ILE A 38 -3.64 -7.44 -14.58
C ILE A 38 -4.94 -7.43 -15.41
N VAL A 39 -4.92 -6.73 -16.54
CA VAL A 39 -5.94 -6.85 -17.59
C VAL A 39 -5.61 -8.08 -18.44
N GLU A 40 -6.62 -8.87 -18.81
CA GLU A 40 -6.50 -10.14 -19.55
C GLU A 40 -5.90 -10.02 -20.99
N SER A 41 -5.21 -8.93 -21.33
CA SER A 41 -4.41 -8.87 -22.54
C SER A 41 -3.06 -9.56 -22.30
N SER A 42 -2.80 -10.60 -23.09
CA SER A 42 -1.69 -11.56 -23.02
C SER A 42 -0.27 -10.98 -23.24
N GLU A 43 -0.02 -9.74 -22.84
CA GLU A 43 1.30 -9.13 -22.87
C GLU A 43 1.66 -8.61 -21.47
N ILE A 44 1.80 -9.53 -20.50
CA ILE A 44 2.62 -9.25 -19.31
C ILE A 44 4.08 -9.20 -19.78
N ARG A 45 4.46 -8.10 -20.42
CA ARG A 45 5.85 -7.76 -20.70
C ARG A 45 6.36 -6.92 -19.53
N GLY A 46 6.89 -7.63 -18.54
CA GLY A 46 7.81 -7.16 -17.49
C GLY A 46 7.54 -5.75 -16.94
N ASP A 47 6.82 -5.68 -15.82
CA ASP A 47 7.06 -4.77 -14.66
C ASP A 47 5.77 -4.61 -13.82
N THR A 48 5.18 -5.73 -13.40
CA THR A 48 4.10 -5.70 -12.40
C THR A 48 4.70 -5.33 -11.04
N HIS A 49 4.29 -4.19 -10.51
CA HIS A 49 4.63 -3.75 -9.17
C HIS A 49 3.64 -4.34 -8.18
N TRP A 50 4.09 -4.58 -6.95
CA TRP A 50 3.21 -5.01 -5.86
C TRP A 50 3.06 -3.90 -4.85
N ILE A 51 1.82 -3.56 -4.54
CA ILE A 51 1.49 -2.61 -3.49
C ILE A 51 0.96 -3.41 -2.29
N THR A 52 1.51 -3.13 -1.11
CA THR A 52 1.03 -3.71 0.15
C THR A 52 0.50 -2.61 1.06
N VAL A 53 -0.75 -2.74 1.47
CA VAL A 53 -1.34 -1.91 2.52
C VAL A 53 -1.24 -2.68 3.82
N SER A 54 -0.44 -2.16 4.75
CA SER A 54 -0.29 -2.71 6.09
C SER A 54 -1.03 -1.86 7.11
N ARG A 55 -1.71 -2.52 8.04
CA ARG A 55 -2.34 -1.90 9.20
C ARG A 55 -1.78 -2.56 10.44
N GLY A 56 -1.17 -1.77 11.30
CA GLY A 56 -0.47 -2.24 12.48
C GLY A 56 -0.55 -1.19 13.58
N PRO A 57 -0.28 -1.59 14.83
CA PRO A 57 -0.56 -0.73 15.95
C PRO A 57 0.53 0.35 16.09
N ILE A 58 0.12 1.54 16.55
CA ILE A 58 0.98 2.73 16.59
C ILE A 58 2.26 2.50 17.42
N GLN A 59 2.21 1.67 18.47
CA GLN A 59 3.38 1.37 19.31
C GLN A 59 4.51 0.65 18.58
N ASP A 60 4.25 0.04 17.42
CA ASP A 60 5.29 -0.61 16.60
C ASP A 60 5.98 0.39 15.65
N ILE A 61 5.53 1.66 15.59
CA ILE A 61 6.16 2.73 14.81
C ILE A 61 7.43 3.21 15.53
N VAL A 62 8.55 3.19 14.82
CA VAL A 62 9.81 3.77 15.29
C VAL A 62 9.93 5.20 14.76
N ASP A 63 9.68 6.17 15.63
CA ASP A 63 9.82 7.60 15.34
C ASP A 63 10.84 8.21 16.31
N ALA A 64 12.08 8.37 15.83
CA ALA A 64 13.21 8.76 16.69
C ALA A 64 13.04 10.16 17.31
N ASN A 65 12.36 11.07 16.62
CA ASN A 65 12.19 12.46 17.04
C ASN A 65 10.76 12.77 17.51
N GLY A 66 9.79 11.86 17.31
CA GLY A 66 8.40 12.02 17.72
C GLY A 66 7.57 12.93 16.81
N GLU A 67 8.18 13.54 15.79
CA GLU A 67 7.53 14.50 14.89
C GLU A 67 6.46 13.84 14.02
N PHE A 68 6.70 12.61 13.56
CA PHE A 68 5.77 11.88 12.73
C PHE A 68 4.54 11.45 13.54
N LEU A 69 4.75 10.89 14.73
CA LEU A 69 3.67 10.52 15.63
C LEU A 69 2.85 11.74 16.07
N ASP A 70 3.49 12.90 16.21
CA ASP A 70 2.79 14.11 16.64
C ASP A 70 1.84 14.66 15.56
N THR A 71 2.33 14.69 14.31
CA THR A 71 1.64 15.35 13.20
C THR A 71 0.71 14.45 12.40
N ALA A 72 1.02 13.16 12.27
CA ALA A 72 0.31 12.27 11.34
C ALA A 72 -1.00 11.70 11.92
N PHE A 73 -1.15 11.61 13.25
CA PHE A 73 -2.26 10.90 13.89
C PHE A 73 -3.19 11.83 14.65
N SER A 74 -4.36 12.11 14.06
CA SER A 74 -5.48 12.79 14.72
C SER A 74 -6.21 11.88 15.72
N GLN A 75 -6.10 10.56 15.59
CA GLN A 75 -6.63 9.56 16.52
C GLN A 75 -5.55 8.54 16.87
N ARG A 76 -5.31 8.33 18.16
CA ARG A 76 -4.24 7.44 18.67
C ARG A 76 -4.75 6.31 19.56
N GLN A 77 -5.98 6.40 20.05
CA GLN A 77 -6.59 5.39 20.90
C GLN A 77 -7.76 4.72 20.20
N PHE A 78 -7.74 3.39 20.21
CA PHE A 78 -8.76 2.52 19.67
C PHE A 78 -9.11 1.52 20.75
N ASP A 79 -10.41 1.33 21.01
CA ASP A 79 -10.84 0.13 21.72
C ASP A 79 -10.65 -1.11 20.83
N ALA A 80 -10.73 -2.30 21.43
CA ALA A 80 -10.48 -3.55 20.71
C ALA A 80 -11.41 -3.77 19.50
N ASN A 81 -12.66 -3.31 19.57
CA ASN A 81 -13.63 -3.46 18.48
C ASN A 81 -13.39 -2.46 17.36
N ALA A 82 -13.04 -1.22 17.71
CA ALA A 82 -12.62 -0.20 16.75
C ALA A 82 -11.35 -0.64 16.03
N TRP A 83 -10.37 -1.19 16.76
CA TRP A 83 -9.14 -1.70 16.15
C TRP A 83 -9.41 -2.88 15.21
N ARG A 84 -10.26 -3.84 15.62
CA ARG A 84 -10.64 -4.97 14.76
C ARG A 84 -11.28 -4.48 13.45
N ARG A 85 -12.18 -3.50 13.51
CA ARG A 85 -12.78 -2.90 12.31
C ARG A 85 -11.74 -2.29 11.38
N VAL A 86 -10.74 -1.58 11.91
CA VAL A 86 -9.64 -1.02 11.10
C VAL A 86 -8.85 -2.13 10.40
N LEU A 87 -8.54 -3.23 11.10
CA LEU A 87 -7.81 -4.36 10.52
C LEU A 87 -8.59 -5.06 9.40
N ASP A 88 -9.92 -5.10 9.52
CA ASP A 88 -10.84 -5.75 8.57
C ASP A 88 -11.27 -4.83 7.41
N GLU A 89 -10.83 -3.56 7.38
CA GLU A 89 -11.19 -2.65 6.28
C GLU A 89 -10.58 -3.12 4.95
N PRO A 90 -11.34 -3.03 3.83
CA PRO A 90 -10.80 -3.27 2.50
C PRO A 90 -9.56 -2.40 2.22
N SER A 91 -8.66 -2.87 1.36
CA SER A 91 -7.56 -2.02 0.88
C SER A 91 -8.14 -0.78 0.18
N PRO A 92 -7.57 0.43 0.40
CA PRO A 92 -7.90 1.59 -0.43
C PRO A 92 -7.59 1.30 -1.90
N PRO A 93 -8.31 1.96 -2.84
CA PRO A 93 -8.02 1.86 -4.26
C PRO A 93 -6.74 2.62 -4.63
N PHE A 94 -6.06 2.15 -5.68
CA PHE A 94 -4.88 2.79 -6.26
C PHE A 94 -5.13 3.04 -7.75
N GLU A 95 -4.69 4.20 -8.23
CA GLU A 95 -4.86 4.63 -9.62
C GLU A 95 -3.51 4.97 -10.23
N LEU A 96 -3.28 4.55 -11.49
CA LEU A 96 -2.04 4.84 -12.20
C LEU A 96 -2.18 6.22 -12.81
N ILE A 97 -1.35 7.14 -12.32
CA ILE A 97 -1.21 8.47 -12.92
C ILE A 97 0.08 8.46 -13.74
N THR A 98 -0.06 8.76 -15.02
CA THR A 98 1.05 8.89 -15.97
C THR A 98 1.52 10.35 -16.02
N VAL A 99 2.69 10.58 -16.60
CA VAL A 99 3.16 11.97 -16.84
C VAL A 99 2.16 12.74 -17.70
N GLY A 100 1.53 12.06 -18.67
CA GLY A 100 0.51 12.65 -19.54
C GLY A 100 -0.72 13.16 -18.80
N ASP A 101 -1.14 12.48 -17.73
CA ASP A 101 -2.29 12.87 -16.90
C ASP A 101 -2.06 14.18 -16.14
N LEU A 102 -0.80 14.55 -15.93
CA LEU A 102 -0.41 15.79 -15.25
C LEU A 102 -0.27 16.98 -16.21
N VAL A 103 -0.31 16.75 -17.53
CA VAL A 103 -0.13 17.81 -18.53
C VAL A 103 -1.42 18.64 -18.64
N PRO A 104 -1.36 19.97 -18.42
CA PRO A 104 -2.50 20.86 -18.65
C PRO A 104 -3.06 20.71 -20.07
N ASN A 105 -4.38 20.78 -20.23
CA ASN A 105 -5.04 20.47 -21.51
C ASN A 105 -4.50 21.32 -22.67
N GLU A 106 -4.19 22.59 -22.43
CA GLU A 106 -3.62 23.53 -23.41
C GLU A 106 -2.18 23.19 -23.85
N HIS A 107 -1.51 22.27 -23.17
CA HIS A 107 -0.12 21.87 -23.44
C HIS A 107 0.00 20.42 -23.93
N LYS A 108 -1.11 19.69 -24.04
CA LYS A 108 -1.12 18.28 -24.48
C LYS A 108 -0.53 18.10 -25.88
N ASP A 109 -0.95 18.92 -26.85
CA ASP A 109 -0.43 18.86 -28.23
C ASP A 109 1.09 19.10 -28.28
N ALA A 110 1.60 20.05 -27.50
CA ALA A 110 3.04 20.34 -27.43
C ALA A 110 3.83 19.21 -26.75
N PHE A 111 3.23 18.57 -25.74
CA PHE A 111 3.82 17.42 -25.06
C PHE A 111 3.91 16.19 -25.98
N GLU A 112 2.85 15.87 -26.72
CA GLU A 112 2.87 14.80 -27.72
C GLU A 112 3.86 15.10 -28.85
N ALA A 113 3.91 16.34 -29.35
CA ALA A 113 4.87 16.75 -30.37
C ALA A 113 6.34 16.61 -29.93
N ALA A 114 6.62 16.69 -28.63
CA ALA A 114 7.94 16.47 -28.04
C ALA A 114 8.26 14.98 -27.79
N GLY A 115 7.35 14.06 -28.16
CA GLY A 115 7.50 12.62 -27.95
C GLY A 115 6.93 12.10 -26.63
N GLY A 116 6.15 12.92 -25.92
CA GLY A 116 5.38 12.49 -24.76
C GLY A 116 4.26 11.53 -25.15
N VAL A 117 3.84 10.66 -24.22
CA VAL A 117 2.74 9.71 -24.41
C VAL A 117 1.58 10.11 -23.51
N LEU A 118 0.42 10.36 -24.13
CA LEU A 118 -0.87 10.45 -23.45
C LEU A 118 -1.55 9.08 -23.53
N TYR A 119 -2.15 8.64 -22.42
CA TYR A 119 -2.82 7.34 -22.31
C TYR A 119 -4.34 7.49 -22.28
#